data_AF-A0A1G2XUX2-F1
#
_entry.id   AF-A0A1G2XUX2-F1
#
_cell.length_a   1.000
_cell.length_b   1.000
_cell.length_c   1.000
_cell.angle_alpha   90.00
_cell.angle_beta   90.00
_cell.angle_gamma   90.00
#
_symmetry.space_group_name_H-M   'P 1'
#
loop_
_entity.id
_entity.type
_entity.pdbx_description
1 polymer ?
#
loop_
_entity_poly.entity_id
_entity_poly.type
_entity_poly.pdbx_seq_one_letter_code
_entity_poly.pdbx_strand_id
1 'polypeptide(L)'
;MPDKILIICILLFFIIADASPAFGLVSNPDPANGETNIMLNKVLNWVGTSEAISYDIYLGTNAAAVEAAEYLEGDLDADGQVDYNDLIVLTGNWLDIEDDHRINFDVYAPLAKNWMSKSSLFKKNTASASFDPDIQTRTTYYWRVDQVNEFGTEKGIVWSFTTADSNYSLIGKIMCGYQGWFNCPGDGTTRNWIHWSKNSSSFTPGNAHIDMWPDMSEMNADEKFEAASFIEGSNHHYVFSSHNRNTVLRHFEWMQQYGIDGIYLQRFGNEIKSRTSKSFYHRNDVLSYCKDGANISGRVYAVMYDLSGLDQGETSYVREDWKYLVDTKKITKDANDNAYMYHNGKPVVAVWGIGFNDGREYTLQECLDLVNFFKSDPIYGGCTVMVGVPSYWRTLDNTRDCLDDPMVHTIILAADIVSPWSIGRYANSIEISTYTNNVWAPDVTWCNNHNIEYLPVIFPGYSFHNNNPSDTSHPLNQIPRLGGQFFWNQVSSTVTAAGANMLYVAMFDEVDEATAVFKVTNNPPRPGGVDMFVTYEGLPSDEYLWLTGKAGQGLRGEITVTRTRPAR
;
A
#
# COMPACT_ATOMS: atom_id res chain seq x y z
N MET A 1 4.92 -76.71 -64.23
CA MET A 1 3.98 -76.15 -63.23
C MET A 1 4.78 -75.22 -62.33
N PRO A 2 4.23 -74.06 -61.95
CA PRO A 2 4.86 -72.75 -62.21
C PRO A 2 5.40 -72.03 -60.96
N ASP A 3 6.23 -71.01 -61.23
CA ASP A 3 6.34 -69.69 -60.60
C ASP A 3 5.93 -69.50 -59.11
N LYS A 4 6.87 -68.99 -58.29
CA LYS A 4 6.88 -67.57 -57.88
C LYS A 4 8.01 -67.24 -56.90
N ILE A 5 8.59 -66.08 -57.18
CA ILE A 5 9.64 -65.34 -56.47
C ILE A 5 8.97 -64.42 -55.41
N LEU A 6 9.70 -64.19 -54.31
CA LEU A 6 9.71 -62.98 -53.46
C LEU A 6 8.80 -62.87 -52.22
N ILE A 7 9.44 -62.36 -51.16
CA ILE A 7 8.92 -61.66 -49.96
C ILE A 7 8.61 -62.57 -48.77
N ILE A 8 9.49 -62.54 -47.75
CA ILE A 8 9.19 -62.10 -46.36
C ILE A 8 10.57 -61.85 -45.69
N CYS A 9 11.09 -60.64 -45.89
CA CYS A 9 12.07 -60.00 -45.02
C CYS A 9 11.36 -58.82 -44.33
N ILE A 10 10.39 -59.10 -43.46
CA ILE A 10 9.81 -58.11 -42.53
C ILE A 10 9.44 -58.89 -41.25
N LEU A 11 10.42 -59.08 -40.37
CA LEU A 11 10.23 -59.65 -39.02
C LEU A 11 11.09 -58.87 -38.01
N LEU A 12 11.18 -57.56 -38.21
CA LEU A 12 12.05 -56.67 -37.43
C LEU A 12 11.51 -55.24 -37.40
N PHE A 13 10.22 -55.04 -37.13
CA PHE A 13 9.67 -53.74 -36.72
C PHE A 13 8.39 -54.00 -35.90
N PHE A 14 8.19 -53.20 -34.85
CA PHE A 14 7.15 -53.26 -33.80
C PHE A 14 7.52 -53.98 -32.50
N ILE A 15 8.59 -53.51 -31.87
CA ILE A 15 8.53 -53.11 -30.45
C ILE A 15 9.21 -51.74 -30.38
N ILE A 16 8.46 -50.69 -30.71
CA ILE A 16 8.76 -49.34 -30.22
C ILE A 16 7.83 -49.20 -29.02
N ALA A 17 8.40 -49.15 -27.82
CA ALA A 17 7.68 -48.60 -26.69
C ALA A 17 7.28 -47.17 -27.06
N ASP A 18 5.97 -46.90 -27.10
CA ASP A 18 5.45 -45.55 -27.20
C ASP A 18 6.00 -44.74 -26.03
N ALA A 19 7.07 -43.99 -26.27
CA ALA A 19 7.43 -42.88 -25.42
C ALA A 19 6.55 -41.74 -25.92
N SER A 20 5.51 -41.40 -25.16
CA SER A 20 4.73 -40.19 -25.37
C SER A 20 5.69 -39.02 -25.61
N PRO A 21 5.49 -38.18 -26.63
CA PRO A 21 6.38 -37.05 -26.87
C PRO A 21 6.41 -36.19 -25.60
N ALA A 22 7.60 -35.85 -25.09
CA ALA A 22 7.72 -34.88 -24.01
C ALA A 22 7.30 -33.52 -24.58
N PHE A 23 6.17 -32.99 -24.12
CA PHE A 23 5.65 -31.70 -24.56
C PHE A 23 6.18 -30.58 -23.66
N GLY A 24 6.11 -29.34 -24.15
CA GLY A 24 6.64 -28.18 -23.42
C GLY A 24 5.98 -28.03 -22.04
N LEU A 25 6.77 -27.64 -21.04
CA LEU A 25 6.27 -27.35 -19.71
C LEU A 25 5.55 -26.00 -19.69
N VAL A 26 4.58 -25.86 -18.78
CA VAL A 26 4.08 -24.54 -18.37
C VAL A 26 5.26 -23.62 -18.01
N SER A 27 5.13 -22.35 -18.35
CA SER A 27 6.23 -21.38 -18.23
C SER A 27 5.72 -20.02 -17.78
N ASN A 28 6.65 -19.09 -17.54
CA ASN A 28 6.37 -17.70 -17.16
C ASN A 28 5.36 -17.61 -15.99
N PRO A 29 5.70 -18.18 -14.82
CA PRO A 29 4.84 -18.06 -13.66
C PRO A 29 4.70 -16.60 -13.24
N ASP A 30 3.51 -16.25 -12.82
CA ASP A 30 3.18 -15.00 -12.15
C ASP A 30 2.40 -15.33 -10.86
N PRO A 31 2.94 -15.13 -9.65
CA PRO A 31 4.23 -14.53 -9.32
C PRO A 31 5.44 -15.21 -9.96
N ALA A 32 6.46 -14.42 -10.27
CA ALA A 32 7.74 -14.94 -10.72
C ALA A 32 8.33 -15.90 -9.68
N ASN A 33 9.09 -16.90 -10.14
CA ASN A 33 9.67 -17.88 -9.23
C ASN A 33 10.62 -17.21 -8.21
N GLY A 34 10.30 -17.34 -6.93
CA GLY A 34 11.02 -16.73 -5.82
C GLY A 34 10.57 -15.31 -5.46
N GLU A 35 9.52 -14.78 -6.10
CA GLU A 35 9.02 -13.43 -5.84
C GLU A 35 8.51 -13.31 -4.39
N THR A 36 8.79 -12.17 -3.76
CA THR A 36 8.42 -11.91 -2.37
C THR A 36 7.50 -10.71 -2.25
N ASN A 37 6.86 -10.57 -1.09
CA ASN A 37 5.91 -9.51 -0.78
C ASN A 37 4.65 -9.52 -1.65
N ILE A 38 4.21 -10.72 -1.99
CA ILE A 38 2.98 -10.94 -2.73
C ILE A 38 1.77 -10.59 -1.87
N MET A 39 0.85 -9.80 -2.43
CA MET A 39 -0.44 -9.48 -1.82
C MET A 39 -1.33 -10.71 -1.70
N LEU A 40 -2.24 -10.73 -0.73
CA LEU A 40 -3.11 -11.88 -0.50
C LEU A 40 -4.16 -12.11 -1.59
N ASN A 41 -4.44 -11.09 -2.41
CA ASN A 41 -5.36 -11.18 -3.54
C ASN A 41 -4.65 -11.56 -4.86
N LYS A 42 -3.44 -12.13 -4.79
CA LYS A 42 -2.66 -12.47 -5.98
C LYS A 42 -3.26 -13.69 -6.67
N VAL A 43 -3.80 -13.47 -7.87
CA VAL A 43 -4.10 -14.53 -8.83
C VAL A 43 -2.80 -15.06 -9.41
N LEU A 44 -2.62 -16.39 -9.37
CA LEU A 44 -1.53 -17.09 -10.01
C LEU A 44 -1.83 -17.25 -11.50
N ASN A 45 -0.90 -16.88 -12.38
CA ASN A 45 -1.00 -17.05 -13.83
C ASN A 45 0.23 -17.76 -14.38
N TRP A 46 0.07 -18.41 -15.53
CA TRP A 46 1.15 -19.07 -16.25
C TRP A 46 0.86 -19.08 -17.75
N VAL A 47 1.86 -19.48 -18.53
CA VAL A 47 1.72 -19.72 -19.97
C VAL A 47 1.79 -21.23 -20.21
N GLY A 48 0.65 -21.81 -20.61
CA GLY A 48 0.60 -23.19 -21.10
C GLY A 48 0.99 -23.31 -22.57
N THR A 49 0.99 -24.53 -23.10
CA THR A 49 1.27 -24.79 -24.52
C THR A 49 0.01 -24.79 -25.37
N SER A 50 0.17 -24.78 -26.70
CA SER A 50 -0.94 -24.80 -27.67
C SER A 50 -1.83 -26.04 -27.62
N GLU A 51 -1.37 -27.09 -26.94
CA GLU A 51 -2.04 -28.40 -26.86
C GLU A 51 -2.66 -28.63 -25.47
N ALA A 52 -2.56 -27.66 -24.56
CA ALA A 52 -3.15 -27.74 -23.24
C ALA A 52 -4.68 -27.74 -23.31
N ILE A 53 -5.32 -28.73 -22.70
CA ILE A 53 -6.77 -28.80 -22.51
C ILE A 53 -7.14 -28.26 -21.13
N SER A 54 -6.39 -28.66 -20.11
CA SER A 54 -6.59 -28.19 -18.74
C SER A 54 -5.30 -28.25 -17.93
N TYR A 55 -5.39 -27.82 -16.68
CA TYR A 55 -4.27 -27.65 -15.76
C TYR A 55 -4.65 -28.15 -14.37
N ASP A 56 -3.82 -29.03 -13.82
CA ASP A 56 -3.92 -29.48 -12.43
C ASP A 56 -3.02 -28.62 -11.55
N ILE A 57 -3.62 -27.95 -10.56
CA ILE A 57 -2.93 -26.96 -9.73
C ILE A 57 -2.63 -27.55 -8.37
N TYR A 58 -1.35 -27.46 -7.96
CA TYR A 58 -0.88 -27.88 -6.65
C TYR A 58 -0.28 -26.70 -5.91
N LEU A 59 -0.66 -26.50 -4.65
CA LEU A 59 -0.20 -25.39 -3.83
C LEU A 59 -0.04 -25.83 -2.37
N GLY A 60 1.10 -25.51 -1.76
CA GLY A 60 1.39 -25.79 -0.37
C GLY A 60 2.59 -25.03 0.16
N THR A 61 3.01 -25.31 1.40
CA THR A 61 4.13 -24.63 2.08
C THR A 61 5.37 -25.50 2.20
N ASN A 62 5.37 -26.68 1.58
CA ASN A 62 6.50 -27.61 1.56
C ASN A 62 6.83 -27.98 0.11
N ALA A 63 7.99 -27.53 -0.38
CA ALA A 63 8.43 -27.74 -1.76
C ALA A 63 8.44 -29.21 -2.18
N ALA A 64 8.97 -30.10 -1.33
CA ALA A 64 9.07 -31.53 -1.63
C ALA A 64 7.69 -32.20 -1.65
N ALA A 65 6.76 -31.74 -0.80
CA ALA A 65 5.40 -32.27 -0.80
C ALA A 65 4.64 -31.83 -2.06
N VAL A 66 4.81 -30.58 -2.50
CA VAL A 66 4.22 -30.08 -3.75
C VAL A 66 4.86 -30.77 -4.96
N GLU A 67 6.17 -31.00 -4.95
CA GLU A 67 6.85 -31.82 -5.96
C GLU A 67 6.30 -33.25 -5.98
N ALA A 68 6.04 -33.88 -4.84
CA ALA A 68 5.56 -35.26 -4.78
C ALA A 68 4.04 -35.41 -4.97
N ALA A 69 3.27 -34.32 -4.98
CA ALA A 69 1.83 -34.37 -5.11
C ALA A 69 1.42 -34.93 -6.48
N GLU A 70 0.29 -35.65 -6.53
CA GLU A 70 -0.31 -36.20 -7.74
C GLU A 70 -1.82 -35.94 -7.72
N TYR A 71 -2.44 -35.98 -8.90
CA TYR A 71 -3.90 -35.92 -9.05
C TYR A 71 -4.50 -37.15 -8.37
N LEU A 72 -5.59 -36.97 -7.63
CA LEU A 72 -6.26 -38.10 -6.99
C LEU A 72 -7.08 -38.87 -8.03
N GLU A 73 -6.56 -40.02 -8.49
CA GLU A 73 -7.34 -40.85 -9.40
C GLU A 73 -8.70 -41.22 -8.77
N GLY A 74 -9.81 -40.97 -9.47
CA GLY A 74 -11.16 -41.19 -8.94
C GLY A 74 -11.84 -39.96 -8.33
N ASP A 75 -11.12 -38.85 -8.17
CA ASP A 75 -11.72 -37.52 -7.98
C ASP A 75 -12.17 -37.05 -9.37
N LEU A 76 -13.46 -37.21 -9.67
CA LEU A 76 -14.06 -36.98 -10.98
C LEU A 76 -14.71 -35.61 -11.10
N ASP A 77 -15.09 -34.99 -9.98
CA ASP A 77 -15.54 -33.60 -9.97
C ASP A 77 -14.40 -32.59 -9.73
N ALA A 78 -13.18 -33.10 -9.49
CA ALA A 78 -11.94 -32.35 -9.28
C ALA A 78 -12.00 -31.41 -8.06
N ASP A 79 -12.73 -31.81 -7.01
CA ASP A 79 -12.85 -31.06 -5.75
C ASP A 79 -11.71 -31.34 -4.74
N GLY A 80 -10.81 -32.26 -5.08
CA GLY A 80 -9.67 -32.69 -4.26
C GLY A 80 -10.01 -33.81 -3.27
N GLN A 81 -11.19 -34.42 -3.39
CA GLN A 81 -11.65 -35.57 -2.59
C GLN A 81 -12.20 -36.65 -3.51
N VAL A 82 -12.17 -37.89 -3.03
CA VAL A 82 -12.87 -39.00 -3.70
C VAL A 82 -14.04 -39.40 -2.82
N ASP A 83 -15.24 -38.94 -3.15
CA ASP A 83 -16.44 -39.11 -2.35
C ASP A 83 -17.70 -39.44 -3.18
N TYR A 84 -18.86 -39.28 -2.56
CA TYR A 84 -20.15 -39.61 -3.17
C TYR A 84 -20.46 -38.78 -4.41
N ASN A 85 -19.95 -37.55 -4.52
CA ASN A 85 -20.18 -36.69 -5.68
C ASN A 85 -19.47 -37.24 -6.92
N ASP A 86 -18.31 -37.88 -6.77
CA ASP A 86 -17.61 -38.53 -7.88
C ASP A 86 -18.40 -39.72 -8.43
N LEU A 87 -19.07 -40.47 -7.55
CA LEU A 87 -20.02 -41.51 -7.97
C LEU A 87 -21.19 -40.91 -8.77
N ILE A 88 -21.65 -39.70 -8.43
CA ILE A 88 -22.70 -39.02 -9.20
C ILE A 88 -22.17 -38.66 -10.59
N VAL A 89 -20.95 -38.15 -10.71
CA VAL A 89 -20.33 -37.84 -12.02
C VAL A 89 -20.21 -39.10 -12.88
N LEU A 90 -19.75 -40.22 -12.30
CA LEU A 90 -19.72 -41.52 -12.98
C LEU A 90 -21.11 -41.99 -13.43
N THR A 91 -22.11 -41.82 -12.57
CA THR A 91 -23.50 -42.21 -12.88
C THR A 91 -24.25 -41.20 -13.75
N GLY A 92 -23.66 -40.05 -14.09
CA GLY A 92 -24.14 -39.15 -15.12
C GLY A 92 -23.77 -39.59 -16.55
N ASN A 93 -22.70 -40.39 -16.66
CA ASN A 93 -22.08 -40.80 -17.93
C ASN A 93 -22.31 -42.30 -18.27
N TRP A 94 -23.40 -42.92 -17.82
CA TRP A 94 -23.57 -44.39 -17.91
C TRP A 94 -23.29 -44.96 -19.30
N LEU A 95 -22.50 -46.05 -19.25
CA LEU A 95 -22.30 -47.09 -20.26
C LEU A 95 -21.47 -46.69 -21.47
N ASP A 96 -20.16 -46.53 -21.25
CA ASP A 96 -19.19 -46.92 -22.28
C ASP A 96 -19.26 -48.45 -22.39
N ILE A 97 -20.27 -48.92 -23.13
CA ILE A 97 -20.38 -50.30 -23.57
C ILE A 97 -19.29 -50.45 -24.62
N GLU A 98 -18.26 -51.22 -24.31
CA GLU A 98 -17.33 -51.69 -25.34
C GLU A 98 -18.16 -52.33 -26.47
N ASP A 99 -17.68 -52.29 -27.71
CA ASP A 99 -18.36 -52.90 -28.89
C ASP A 99 -18.75 -54.39 -28.67
N ASP A 100 -18.28 -55.02 -27.59
CA ASP A 100 -18.57 -56.38 -27.13
C ASP A 100 -19.76 -56.53 -26.15
N HIS A 101 -20.51 -55.45 -25.85
CA HIS A 101 -21.68 -55.45 -24.95
C HIS A 101 -21.37 -55.72 -23.46
N ARG A 102 -20.15 -55.47 -22.99
CA ARG A 102 -19.80 -55.59 -21.57
C ARG A 102 -19.74 -54.23 -20.88
N ILE A 103 -20.04 -54.24 -19.58
CA ILE A 103 -19.86 -53.10 -18.69
C ILE A 103 -18.42 -53.14 -18.20
N ASN A 104 -17.62 -52.14 -18.58
CA ASN A 104 -16.28 -51.98 -18.04
C ASN A 104 -16.38 -51.47 -16.59
N PHE A 105 -15.98 -52.31 -15.63
CA PHE A 105 -15.95 -51.95 -14.21
C PHE A 105 -14.60 -51.35 -13.78
N ASP A 106 -13.60 -51.35 -14.65
CA ASP A 106 -12.27 -50.82 -14.34
C ASP A 106 -12.32 -49.31 -14.07
N VAL A 107 -13.31 -48.60 -14.62
CA VAL A 107 -13.59 -47.18 -14.32
C VAL A 107 -13.92 -46.92 -12.85
N TYR A 108 -14.40 -47.93 -12.10
CA TYR A 108 -14.69 -47.82 -10.67
C TYR A 108 -13.49 -48.16 -9.79
N ALA A 109 -12.44 -48.79 -10.34
CA ALA A 109 -11.28 -49.24 -9.57
C ALA A 109 -10.50 -48.07 -8.95
N PRO A 110 -10.23 -46.94 -9.65
CA PRO A 110 -9.59 -45.77 -9.03
C PRO A 110 -10.42 -45.17 -7.89
N LEU A 111 -11.72 -45.05 -8.10
CA LEU A 111 -12.65 -44.49 -7.13
C LEU A 111 -12.74 -45.33 -5.86
N ALA A 112 -12.78 -46.66 -6.01
CA ALA A 112 -12.75 -47.59 -4.88
C ALA A 112 -11.39 -47.59 -4.15
N LYS A 113 -10.28 -47.50 -4.89
CA LYS A 113 -8.91 -47.46 -4.34
C LYS A 113 -8.69 -46.22 -3.48
N ASN A 114 -9.22 -45.08 -3.92
CA ASN A 114 -8.99 -43.78 -3.31
C ASN A 114 -10.20 -43.27 -2.50
N TRP A 115 -11.23 -44.09 -2.28
CA TRP A 115 -12.45 -43.69 -1.56
C TRP A 115 -12.14 -43.01 -0.21
N MET A 116 -12.72 -41.83 0.00
CA MET A 116 -12.51 -40.94 1.15
C MET A 116 -11.09 -40.37 1.29
N SER A 117 -10.24 -40.53 0.27
CA SER A 117 -8.95 -39.83 0.21
C SER A 117 -9.17 -38.35 -0.08
N LYS A 118 -8.24 -37.53 0.39
CA LYS A 118 -8.25 -36.08 0.21
C LYS A 118 -6.83 -35.58 -0.01
N SER A 119 -6.64 -34.76 -1.03
CA SER A 119 -5.37 -34.09 -1.26
C SER A 119 -5.49 -32.67 -0.72
N SER A 120 -4.68 -32.34 0.28
CA SER A 120 -4.61 -30.96 0.76
C SER A 120 -3.82 -30.05 -0.18
N LEU A 121 -3.07 -30.63 -1.12
CA LEU A 121 -2.14 -29.92 -2.01
C LEU A 121 -2.74 -29.65 -3.39
N PHE A 122 -3.45 -30.63 -3.97
CA PHE A 122 -4.25 -30.40 -5.17
C PHE A 122 -5.36 -29.41 -4.84
N LYS A 123 -5.51 -28.39 -5.68
CA LYS A 123 -6.49 -27.33 -5.45
C LYS A 123 -7.65 -27.41 -6.41
N LYS A 124 -7.38 -27.70 -7.68
CA LYS A 124 -8.37 -27.66 -8.76
C LYS A 124 -7.77 -28.15 -10.10
N ASN A 125 -8.63 -28.70 -10.95
CA ASN A 125 -8.42 -28.76 -12.40
C ASN A 125 -9.13 -27.58 -13.11
N THR A 126 -8.47 -26.89 -14.03
CA THR A 126 -9.04 -25.73 -14.75
C THR A 126 -8.62 -25.69 -16.22
N ALA A 127 -9.50 -25.20 -17.11
CA ALA A 127 -9.16 -24.94 -18.50
C ALA A 127 -8.42 -23.60 -18.71
N SER A 128 -8.51 -22.68 -17.74
CA SER A 128 -7.86 -21.37 -17.81
C SER A 128 -6.46 -21.43 -17.20
N ALA A 129 -5.49 -20.73 -17.79
CA ALA A 129 -4.12 -20.64 -17.27
C ALA A 129 -4.00 -19.64 -16.09
N SER A 130 -4.97 -19.70 -15.16
CA SER A 130 -5.04 -18.85 -13.97
C SER A 130 -5.73 -19.56 -12.80
N PHE A 131 -5.34 -19.19 -11.58
CA PHE A 131 -5.90 -19.71 -10.33
C PHE A 131 -5.85 -18.64 -9.24
N ASP A 132 -6.97 -18.43 -8.55
CA ASP A 132 -7.07 -17.52 -7.40
C ASP A 132 -6.95 -18.32 -6.09
N PRO A 133 -5.80 -18.27 -5.38
CA PRO A 133 -5.55 -19.08 -4.21
C PRO A 133 -5.98 -18.37 -2.92
N ASP A 134 -6.44 -19.14 -1.93
CA ASP A 134 -6.51 -18.65 -0.54
C ASP A 134 -5.12 -18.77 0.11
N ILE A 135 -4.50 -17.62 0.38
CA ILE A 135 -3.13 -17.52 0.87
C ILE A 135 -3.03 -16.68 2.16
N GLN A 136 -2.11 -17.08 3.03
CA GLN A 136 -1.84 -16.44 4.32
C GLN A 136 -0.66 -15.48 4.21
N THR A 137 -0.58 -14.51 5.10
CA THR A 137 0.55 -13.56 5.19
C THR A 137 1.82 -14.26 5.65
N ARG A 138 2.98 -13.67 5.32
CA ARG A 138 4.32 -14.15 5.73
C ARG A 138 4.56 -15.65 5.49
N THR A 139 4.01 -16.14 4.39
CA THR A 139 4.04 -17.56 4.07
C THR A 139 4.70 -17.74 2.71
N THR A 140 5.75 -18.55 2.68
CA THR A 140 6.33 -19.02 1.43
C THR A 140 5.48 -20.18 0.93
N TYR A 141 4.86 -19.96 -0.22
CA TYR A 141 4.13 -20.97 -0.96
C TYR A 141 5.00 -21.55 -2.06
N TYR A 142 4.83 -22.85 -2.27
CA TYR A 142 5.34 -23.60 -3.39
C TYR A 142 4.16 -24.07 -4.21
N TRP A 143 4.27 -23.94 -5.53
CA TRP A 143 3.18 -24.30 -6.43
C TRP A 143 3.71 -24.93 -7.69
N ARG A 144 2.89 -25.80 -8.26
CA ARG A 144 3.18 -26.55 -9.48
C ARG A 144 1.90 -26.59 -10.28
N VAL A 145 2.03 -26.49 -11.59
CA VAL A 145 0.92 -26.66 -12.52
C VAL A 145 1.28 -27.78 -13.48
N ASP A 146 0.51 -28.85 -13.46
CA ASP A 146 0.65 -29.92 -14.44
C ASP A 146 -0.31 -29.65 -15.58
N GLN A 147 0.15 -29.87 -16.81
CA GLN A 147 -0.63 -29.62 -18.00
C GLN A 147 -1.26 -30.93 -18.49
N VAL A 148 -2.56 -30.90 -18.76
CA VAL A 148 -3.32 -32.06 -19.26
C VAL A 148 -3.67 -31.84 -20.74
N ASN A 149 -3.45 -32.85 -21.57
CA ASN A 149 -3.83 -32.88 -22.98
C ASN A 149 -4.41 -34.25 -23.39
N GLU A 150 -4.67 -34.45 -24.69
CA GLU A 150 -5.23 -35.72 -25.21
C GLU A 150 -4.30 -36.94 -25.02
N PHE A 151 -3.01 -36.72 -24.76
CA PHE A 151 -1.99 -37.76 -24.63
C PHE A 151 -1.60 -38.07 -23.18
N GLY A 152 -2.03 -37.23 -22.21
CA GLY A 152 -1.80 -37.42 -20.79
C GLY A 152 -1.51 -36.12 -20.04
N THR A 153 -0.87 -36.26 -18.88
CA THR A 153 -0.49 -35.16 -17.99
C THR A 153 1.02 -34.99 -17.97
N GLU A 154 1.50 -33.80 -18.32
CA GLU A 154 2.90 -33.42 -18.21
C GLU A 154 3.12 -32.62 -16.92
N LYS A 155 4.03 -33.12 -16.08
CA LYS A 155 4.25 -32.58 -14.74
C LYS A 155 5.07 -31.29 -14.79
N GLY A 156 4.57 -30.23 -14.16
CA GLY A 156 5.24 -28.93 -14.11
C GLY A 156 6.45 -28.89 -13.18
N ILE A 157 7.20 -27.80 -13.26
CA ILE A 157 8.24 -27.48 -12.26
C ILE A 157 7.63 -26.78 -11.04
N VAL A 158 8.22 -26.98 -9.88
CA VAL A 158 7.81 -26.27 -8.65
C VAL A 158 8.39 -24.86 -8.66
N TRP A 159 7.49 -23.88 -8.59
CA TRP A 159 7.79 -22.48 -8.35
C TRP A 159 7.51 -22.11 -6.90
N SER A 160 7.99 -20.94 -6.48
CA SER A 160 7.72 -20.40 -5.15
C SER A 160 7.39 -18.92 -5.17
N PHE A 161 6.68 -18.47 -4.16
CA PHE A 161 6.53 -17.05 -3.84
C PHE A 161 6.35 -16.87 -2.33
N THR A 162 6.61 -15.68 -1.81
CA THR A 162 6.39 -15.36 -0.39
C THR A 162 5.41 -14.21 -0.26
N THR A 163 4.33 -14.44 0.48
CA THR A 163 3.34 -13.39 0.75
C THR A 163 3.90 -12.34 1.71
N ALA A 164 3.43 -11.10 1.54
CA ALA A 164 3.78 -10.00 2.43
C ALA A 164 3.38 -10.33 3.89
N ASP A 165 4.20 -9.91 4.84
CA ASP A 165 3.81 -9.89 6.24
C ASP A 165 2.91 -8.68 6.49
N SER A 166 1.63 -8.90 6.78
CA SER A 166 0.68 -7.80 7.02
C SER A 166 1.05 -6.92 8.22
N ASN A 167 1.92 -7.39 9.12
CA ASN A 167 2.41 -6.60 10.25
C ASN A 167 3.74 -5.88 9.95
N TYR A 168 4.49 -6.32 8.93
CA TYR A 168 5.86 -5.84 8.66
C TYR A 168 6.13 -5.60 7.17
N SER A 169 5.09 -5.19 6.44
CA SER A 169 5.20 -4.69 5.07
C SER A 169 4.24 -3.53 4.86
N LEU A 170 4.67 -2.53 4.09
CA LEU A 170 3.81 -1.44 3.64
C LEU A 170 2.79 -1.90 2.59
N ILE A 171 3.05 -3.02 1.92
CA ILE A 171 2.15 -3.61 0.94
C ILE A 171 0.80 -3.95 1.58
N GLY A 172 -0.28 -3.45 0.97
CA GLY A 172 -1.64 -3.53 1.48
C GLY A 172 -1.98 -2.53 2.59
N LYS A 173 -1.07 -1.59 2.91
CA LYS A 173 -1.29 -0.58 3.94
C LYS A 173 -1.63 0.79 3.35
N ILE A 174 -2.50 1.49 4.08
CA ILE A 174 -2.74 2.91 3.92
C ILE A 174 -2.11 3.67 5.09
N MET A 175 -1.12 4.48 4.77
CA MET A 175 -0.37 5.28 5.75
C MET A 175 -0.70 6.75 5.55
N CYS A 176 -0.99 7.48 6.63
CA CYS A 176 -1.20 8.91 6.54
C CYS A 176 0.10 9.67 6.84
N GLY A 177 0.33 10.80 6.18
CA GLY A 177 1.25 11.79 6.74
C GLY A 177 0.65 12.38 8.02
N TYR A 178 1.49 12.62 9.01
CA TYR A 178 1.08 13.16 10.30
C TYR A 178 2.04 14.28 10.71
N GLN A 179 1.48 15.48 10.83
CA GLN A 179 2.25 16.68 11.11
C GLN A 179 2.57 16.77 12.60
N GLY A 180 1.59 16.62 13.49
CA GLY A 180 1.81 16.66 14.94
C GLY A 180 2.40 17.98 15.44
N TRP A 181 2.16 19.10 14.75
CA TRP A 181 2.86 20.37 14.96
C TRP A 181 2.03 21.47 15.64
N PHE A 182 0.76 21.20 15.92
CA PHE A 182 -0.17 22.19 16.49
C PHE A 182 0.11 22.39 17.98
N ASN A 183 0.23 23.64 18.43
CA ASN A 183 0.42 23.97 19.85
C ASN A 183 -0.54 25.05 20.30
N CYS A 184 -0.84 25.07 21.61
CA CYS A 184 -1.71 26.07 22.22
C CYS A 184 -1.05 26.67 23.46
N PRO A 185 -1.33 27.94 23.82
CA PRO A 185 -1.00 28.43 25.16
C PRO A 185 -1.61 27.54 26.24
N GLY A 186 -0.79 27.16 27.23
CA GLY A 186 -1.22 26.30 28.34
C GLY A 186 -1.10 24.79 28.06
N ASP A 187 -0.60 24.37 26.90
CA ASP A 187 -0.40 22.95 26.55
C ASP A 187 0.83 22.28 27.19
N GLY A 188 1.48 22.96 28.13
CA GLY A 188 2.74 22.53 28.75
C GLY A 188 3.99 22.97 27.98
N THR A 189 3.85 23.51 26.76
CA THR A 189 4.95 24.12 26.02
C THR A 189 4.98 25.64 26.21
N THR A 190 6.01 26.28 25.65
CA THR A 190 6.09 27.74 25.51
C THR A 190 6.14 28.16 24.04
N ARG A 191 5.45 27.39 23.18
CA ARG A 191 5.38 27.61 21.73
C ARG A 191 4.23 28.52 21.30
N ASN A 192 3.19 28.67 22.14
CA ASN A 192 1.95 29.41 21.84
C ASN A 192 1.20 28.81 20.64
N TRP A 193 0.48 29.62 19.86
CA TRP A 193 -0.40 29.20 18.76
C TRP A 193 0.37 28.84 17.47
N ILE A 194 1.20 27.80 17.52
CA ILE A 194 1.93 27.30 16.34
C ILE A 194 0.97 26.52 15.43
N HIS A 195 1.07 26.75 14.11
CA HIS A 195 0.24 26.23 13.01
C HIS A 195 -1.26 26.57 13.06
N TRP A 196 -1.79 27.03 14.20
CA TRP A 196 -3.14 27.63 14.23
C TRP A 196 -3.16 29.05 13.65
N SER A 197 -2.03 29.77 13.73
CA SER A 197 -1.93 31.19 13.43
C SER A 197 -0.69 31.54 12.61
N LYS A 198 -0.78 32.53 11.72
CA LYS A 198 0.33 32.99 10.86
C LYS A 198 1.51 33.50 11.67
N ASN A 199 1.22 34.08 12.84
CA ASN A 199 2.19 34.30 13.90
C ASN A 199 1.63 33.75 15.21
N SER A 200 2.48 33.18 16.06
CA SER A 200 2.05 32.40 17.22
C SER A 200 1.55 33.20 18.42
N SER A 201 1.56 34.54 18.36
CA SER A 201 1.24 35.38 19.52
C SER A 201 -0.25 35.38 19.91
N SER A 202 -1.15 35.13 18.95
CA SER A 202 -2.60 35.17 19.16
C SER A 202 -3.32 34.37 18.09
N PHE A 203 -4.41 33.69 18.45
CA PHE A 203 -5.29 33.02 17.50
C PHE A 203 -6.59 33.81 17.36
N THR A 204 -6.69 34.58 16.28
CA THR A 204 -7.81 35.48 15.97
C THR A 204 -8.22 35.30 14.51
N PRO A 205 -9.44 35.72 14.10
CA PRO A 205 -9.86 35.59 12.70
C PRO A 205 -8.89 36.25 11.69
N GLY A 206 -8.32 37.42 12.01
CA GLY A 206 -7.35 38.08 11.12
C GLY A 206 -5.98 37.40 11.07
N ASN A 207 -5.66 36.56 12.06
CA ASN A 207 -4.37 35.89 12.20
C ASN A 207 -4.43 34.37 12.02
N ALA A 208 -5.61 33.79 11.79
CA ALA A 208 -5.74 32.36 11.58
C ALA A 208 -4.92 31.93 10.36
N HIS A 209 -4.33 30.75 10.46
CA HIS A 209 -3.62 30.08 9.36
C HIS A 209 -4.44 28.93 8.77
N ILE A 210 -5.40 28.40 9.53
CA ILE A 210 -6.12 27.18 9.19
C ILE A 210 -7.29 27.38 8.25
N ASP A 211 -7.56 26.41 7.39
CA ASP A 211 -8.73 26.38 6.51
C ASP A 211 -9.77 25.34 6.94
N MET A 212 -9.51 24.54 7.97
CA MET A 212 -10.47 23.60 8.56
C MET A 212 -10.51 23.70 10.08
N TRP A 213 -11.66 23.39 10.67
CA TRP A 213 -11.83 23.38 12.13
C TRP A 213 -12.04 21.95 12.66
N PRO A 214 -11.23 21.48 13.62
CA PRO A 214 -11.35 20.11 14.14
C PRO A 214 -12.67 19.90 14.90
N ASP A 215 -13.24 18.70 14.80
CA ASP A 215 -14.35 18.30 15.65
C ASP A 215 -13.83 17.89 17.02
N MET A 216 -14.16 18.68 18.04
CA MET A 216 -13.75 18.46 19.42
C MET A 216 -14.82 17.76 20.26
N SER A 217 -15.90 17.24 19.66
CA SER A 217 -17.04 16.65 20.40
C SER A 217 -16.64 15.43 21.24
N GLU A 218 -15.73 14.59 20.74
CA GLU A 218 -15.23 13.37 21.42
C GLU A 218 -14.03 13.62 22.35
N MET A 219 -13.45 14.81 22.31
CA MET A 219 -12.26 15.18 23.07
C MET A 219 -12.58 15.45 24.55
N ASN A 220 -11.73 14.98 25.45
CA ASN A 220 -11.82 15.23 26.88
C ASN A 220 -11.44 16.67 27.22
N ALA A 221 -11.68 17.07 28.48
CA ALA A 221 -11.44 18.44 28.93
C ALA A 221 -9.98 18.88 28.82
N ASP A 222 -9.03 17.97 29.03
CA ASP A 222 -7.59 18.25 28.92
C ASP A 222 -7.11 18.37 27.46
N GLU A 223 -7.86 17.81 26.51
CA GLU A 223 -7.59 17.86 25.07
C GLU A 223 -8.13 19.14 24.41
N LYS A 224 -8.96 19.92 25.13
CA LYS A 224 -9.67 21.09 24.62
C LYS A 224 -9.00 22.39 25.03
N PHE A 225 -8.52 23.15 24.02
CA PHE A 225 -7.97 24.49 24.18
C PHE A 225 -8.91 25.52 23.57
N GLU A 226 -9.39 26.45 24.39
CA GLU A 226 -10.40 27.43 23.97
C GLU A 226 -9.80 28.47 23.00
N ALA A 227 -10.45 28.63 21.85
CA ALA A 227 -10.12 29.66 20.87
C ALA A 227 -10.93 30.93 21.18
N ALA A 228 -10.59 31.64 22.25
CA ALA A 228 -11.40 32.71 22.83
C ALA A 228 -11.79 33.86 21.86
N SER A 229 -10.99 34.11 20.81
CA SER A 229 -11.31 35.14 19.80
C SER A 229 -12.32 34.69 18.74
N PHE A 230 -12.80 33.45 18.82
CA PHE A 230 -13.79 32.86 17.93
C PHE A 230 -15.14 32.63 18.64
N ILE A 231 -15.35 33.13 19.87
CA ILE A 231 -16.62 33.00 20.59
C ILE A 231 -17.74 33.72 19.84
N GLU A 232 -18.88 33.04 19.68
CA GLU A 232 -20.06 33.56 18.99
C GLU A 232 -21.29 33.50 19.90
N GLY A 233 -21.59 34.61 20.58
CA GLY A 233 -22.65 34.63 21.59
C GLY A 233 -22.30 33.72 22.76
N SER A 234 -23.06 32.64 22.93
CA SER A 234 -22.80 31.59 23.94
C SER A 234 -22.04 30.39 23.39
N ASN A 235 -21.66 30.39 22.11
CA ASN A 235 -20.95 29.28 21.49
C ASN A 235 -19.44 29.46 21.68
N HIS A 236 -18.85 28.54 22.45
CA HIS A 236 -17.41 28.46 22.65
C HIS A 236 -16.83 27.43 21.69
N HIS A 237 -15.71 27.78 21.05
CA HIS A 237 -15.02 26.93 20.10
C HIS A 237 -13.66 26.51 20.63
N TYR A 238 -13.28 25.27 20.34
CA TYR A 238 -12.08 24.64 20.87
C TYR A 238 -11.26 24.06 19.73
N VAL A 239 -9.95 23.99 19.96
CA VAL A 239 -8.97 23.26 19.14
C VAL A 239 -8.11 22.38 20.05
N PHE A 240 -7.23 21.56 19.48
CA PHE A 240 -6.34 20.67 20.23
C PHE A 240 -4.88 21.17 20.20
N SER A 241 -4.03 20.57 21.05
CA SER A 241 -2.58 20.66 20.91
C SER A 241 -2.00 19.27 20.66
N SER A 242 -1.13 19.14 19.65
CA SER A 242 -0.39 17.91 19.39
C SER A 242 0.60 17.56 20.51
N HIS A 243 0.96 18.52 21.38
CA HIS A 243 1.76 18.24 22.56
C HIS A 243 0.95 17.57 23.69
N ASN A 244 -0.39 17.62 23.64
CA ASN A 244 -1.20 16.81 24.54
C ASN A 244 -1.11 15.34 24.11
N ARG A 245 -0.55 14.49 24.97
CA ARG A 245 -0.42 13.04 24.72
C ARG A 245 -1.76 12.35 24.46
N ASN A 246 -2.83 12.69 25.19
CA ASN A 246 -4.14 12.08 25.02
C ASN A 246 -4.73 12.39 23.65
N THR A 247 -4.51 13.60 23.13
CA THR A 247 -4.89 13.95 21.76
C THR A 247 -4.21 13.05 20.72
N VAL A 248 -2.90 12.82 20.86
CA VAL A 248 -2.18 11.91 19.94
C VAL A 248 -2.70 10.48 20.07
N LEU A 249 -2.91 9.98 21.28
CA LEU A 249 -3.49 8.65 21.49
C LEU A 249 -4.90 8.52 20.91
N ARG A 250 -5.73 9.57 21.01
CA ARG A 250 -7.06 9.64 20.39
C ARG A 250 -6.99 9.49 18.88
N HIS A 251 -6.02 10.15 18.25
CA HIS A 251 -5.82 10.03 16.81
C HIS A 251 -5.52 8.59 16.39
N PHE A 252 -4.70 7.86 17.17
CA PHE A 252 -4.44 6.44 16.96
C PHE A 252 -5.64 5.54 17.26
N GLU A 253 -6.46 5.87 18.27
CA GLU A 253 -7.74 5.20 18.54
C GLU A 253 -8.67 5.30 17.33
N TRP A 254 -8.80 6.50 16.74
CA TRP A 254 -9.55 6.67 15.50
C TRP A 254 -8.95 5.85 14.36
N MET A 255 -7.63 5.89 14.14
CA MET A 255 -7.00 5.05 13.11
C MET A 255 -7.33 3.56 13.27
N GLN A 256 -7.30 3.05 14.50
CA GLN A 256 -7.72 1.68 14.81
C GLN A 256 -9.20 1.46 14.47
N GLN A 257 -10.09 2.35 14.92
CA GLN A 257 -11.53 2.24 14.71
C GLN A 257 -11.91 2.16 13.24
N TYR A 258 -11.27 2.96 12.38
CA TYR A 258 -11.59 3.02 10.96
C TYR A 258 -10.67 2.15 10.09
N GLY A 259 -9.74 1.38 10.68
CA GLY A 259 -8.87 0.47 9.93
C GLY A 259 -7.79 1.16 9.10
N ILE A 260 -7.35 2.35 9.52
CA ILE A 260 -6.16 3.04 8.97
C ILE A 260 -4.93 2.36 9.57
N ASP A 261 -3.92 2.04 8.77
CA ASP A 261 -2.81 1.20 9.22
C ASP A 261 -1.82 1.95 10.14
N GLY A 262 -1.57 3.22 9.86
CA GLY A 262 -0.59 4.00 10.62
C GLY A 262 -0.20 5.31 9.99
N ILE A 263 0.95 5.84 10.43
CA ILE A 263 1.44 7.16 10.02
C ILE A 263 2.91 7.19 9.59
N TYR A 264 3.22 8.16 8.73
CA TYR A 264 4.55 8.75 8.63
C TYR A 264 4.56 10.03 9.47
N LEU A 265 5.27 10.01 10.61
CA LEU A 265 5.42 11.19 11.45
C LEU A 265 6.48 12.12 10.86
N GLN A 266 6.07 13.32 10.45
CA GLN A 266 6.96 14.30 9.86
C GLN A 266 7.84 15.00 10.91
N ARG A 267 9.12 15.09 10.58
CA ARG A 267 10.16 15.84 11.30
C ARG A 267 10.84 16.78 10.31
N PHE A 268 10.66 18.09 10.50
CA PHE A 268 11.24 19.08 9.60
C PHE A 268 12.69 19.35 9.95
N GLY A 269 13.56 19.38 8.94
CA GLY A 269 14.99 19.62 9.09
C GLY A 269 15.30 20.93 9.82
N ASN A 270 14.53 21.98 9.56
CA ASN A 270 14.69 23.28 10.21
C ASN A 270 14.37 23.27 11.72
N GLU A 271 13.53 22.35 12.19
CA GLU A 271 13.11 22.25 13.59
C GLU A 271 14.06 21.41 14.45
N ILE A 272 14.93 20.62 13.83
CA ILE A 272 15.88 19.71 14.50
C ILE A 272 17.33 20.22 14.50
N LYS A 273 17.62 21.39 13.89
CA LYS A 273 18.97 21.98 13.84
C LYS A 273 19.61 22.19 15.22
N SER A 274 18.80 22.46 16.26
CA SER A 274 19.27 22.71 17.63
C SER A 274 18.60 21.78 18.63
N ARG A 275 19.42 20.96 19.32
CA ARG A 275 18.95 19.97 20.32
C ARG A 275 18.42 20.57 21.61
N THR A 276 18.49 21.89 21.76
CA THR A 276 17.96 22.62 22.92
C THR A 276 16.77 23.50 22.55
N SER A 277 16.30 23.45 21.30
CA SER A 277 15.19 24.26 20.84
C SER A 277 13.85 23.70 21.32
N LYS A 278 12.85 24.59 21.44
CA LYS A 278 11.48 24.20 21.78
C LYS A 278 10.86 23.28 20.72
N SER A 279 11.21 23.48 19.44
CA SER A 279 10.74 22.63 18.34
C SER A 279 11.32 21.22 18.43
N PHE A 280 12.61 21.09 18.78
CA PHE A 280 13.26 19.80 18.95
C PHE A 280 12.63 19.00 20.10
N TYR A 281 12.37 19.64 21.24
CA TYR A 281 11.68 18.98 22.36
C TYR A 281 10.27 18.53 21.94
N HIS A 282 9.47 19.44 21.36
CA HIS A 282 8.12 19.12 20.87
C HIS A 282 8.12 17.91 19.92
N ARG A 283 9.02 17.89 18.92
CA ARG A 283 9.12 16.78 17.96
C ARG A 283 9.46 15.45 18.63
N ASN A 284 10.28 15.46 19.67
CA ASN A 284 10.64 14.25 20.41
C ASN A 284 9.53 13.76 21.34
N ASP A 285 8.78 14.68 21.94
CA ASP A 285 7.63 14.34 22.78
C ASP A 285 6.51 13.75 21.92
N VAL A 286 6.15 14.41 20.82
CA VAL A 286 5.15 13.89 19.86
C VAL A 286 5.57 12.55 19.27
N LEU A 287 6.85 12.36 18.92
CA LEU A 287 7.36 11.05 18.49
C LEU A 287 7.15 9.96 19.55
N SER A 288 7.38 10.28 20.82
CA SER A 288 7.17 9.34 21.92
C SER A 288 5.67 9.02 22.09
N TYR A 289 4.80 10.01 21.93
CA TYR A 289 3.34 9.80 21.99
C TYR A 289 2.81 9.00 20.80
N CYS A 290 3.34 9.22 19.60
CA CYS A 290 2.99 8.43 18.42
C CYS A 290 3.42 6.97 18.58
N LYS A 291 4.63 6.73 19.10
CA LYS A 291 5.10 5.38 19.43
C LYS A 291 4.16 4.69 20.41
N ASP A 292 3.78 5.36 21.50
CA ASP A 292 2.86 4.82 22.50
C ASP A 292 1.48 4.54 21.88
N GLY A 293 0.93 5.51 21.17
CA GLY A 293 -0.38 5.42 20.52
C GLY A 293 -0.43 4.26 19.52
N ALA A 294 0.61 4.11 18.70
CA ALA A 294 0.73 3.03 17.73
C ALA A 294 0.77 1.65 18.42
N ASN A 295 1.60 1.47 19.46
CA ASN A 295 1.67 0.21 20.21
C ASN A 295 0.35 -0.14 20.91
N ILE A 296 -0.33 0.83 21.52
CA ILE A 296 -1.62 0.62 22.21
C ILE A 296 -2.72 0.22 21.22
N SER A 297 -2.75 0.88 20.07
CA SER A 297 -3.81 0.72 19.06
C SER A 297 -3.53 -0.41 18.05
N GLY A 298 -2.35 -1.03 18.13
CA GLY A 298 -1.87 -1.98 17.13
C GLY A 298 -1.78 -1.38 15.73
N ARG A 299 -1.53 -0.06 15.64
CA ARG A 299 -1.21 0.66 14.41
C ARG A 299 0.31 0.77 14.28
N VAL A 300 0.79 1.22 13.13
CA VAL A 300 2.23 1.39 12.88
C VAL A 300 2.63 2.85 12.74
N TYR A 301 3.91 3.14 12.90
CA TYR A 301 4.46 4.47 12.64
C TYR A 301 5.86 4.39 12.02
N ALA A 302 6.20 5.36 11.16
CA ALA A 302 7.54 5.53 10.59
C ALA A 302 7.99 6.98 10.73
N VAL A 303 9.30 7.21 10.84
CA VAL A 303 9.86 8.57 10.82
C VAL A 303 10.01 9.04 9.38
N MET A 304 9.53 10.26 9.11
CA MET A 304 9.72 10.96 7.84
C MET A 304 10.43 12.28 8.09
N TYR A 305 11.56 12.49 7.42
CA TYR A 305 12.26 13.77 7.42
C TYR A 305 11.80 14.63 6.26
N ASP A 306 11.36 15.86 6.53
CA ASP A 306 11.12 16.86 5.51
C ASP A 306 12.32 17.81 5.42
N LEU A 307 12.91 17.90 4.23
CA LEU A 307 14.12 18.69 4.00
C LEU A 307 13.82 20.19 3.76
N SER A 308 12.55 20.60 3.68
CA SER A 308 12.17 21.97 3.40
C SER A 308 12.75 22.95 4.43
N GLY A 309 13.31 24.06 3.93
CA GLY A 309 13.96 25.08 4.75
C GLY A 309 15.36 24.73 5.26
N LEU A 310 15.99 23.66 4.73
CA LEU A 310 17.41 23.41 4.90
C LEU A 310 18.24 24.18 3.86
N ASP A 311 19.36 24.73 4.32
CA ASP A 311 20.40 25.33 3.51
C ASP A 311 21.42 24.26 3.04
N GLN A 312 22.29 24.63 2.11
CA GLN A 312 23.41 23.78 1.70
C GLN A 312 24.27 23.35 2.90
N GLY A 313 24.55 22.04 3.01
CA GLY A 313 25.34 21.43 4.10
C GLY A 313 24.50 20.99 5.30
N GLU A 314 23.24 21.40 5.39
CA GLU A 314 22.41 21.19 6.58
C GLU A 314 21.67 19.84 6.59
N THR A 315 21.73 19.06 5.51
CA THR A 315 21.31 17.64 5.52
C THR A 315 22.06 16.81 6.57
N SER A 316 23.23 17.29 7.02
CA SER A 316 23.97 16.72 8.14
C SER A 316 23.18 16.69 9.44
N TYR A 317 22.31 17.67 9.71
CA TYR A 317 21.46 17.66 10.91
C TYR A 317 20.47 16.51 10.92
N VAL A 318 19.99 16.07 9.74
CA VAL A 318 19.12 14.90 9.62
C VAL A 318 19.86 13.62 10.02
N ARG A 319 21.11 13.45 9.55
CA ARG A 319 21.94 12.30 9.95
C ARG A 319 22.18 12.29 11.46
N GLU A 320 22.50 13.44 12.04
CA GLU A 320 22.76 13.55 13.47
C GLU A 320 21.50 13.34 14.32
N ASP A 321 20.33 13.80 13.86
CA ASP A 321 19.05 13.51 14.53
C ASP A 321 18.73 12.01 14.47
N TRP A 322 18.90 11.35 13.33
CA TRP A 322 18.68 9.90 13.23
C TRP A 322 19.56 9.10 14.20
N LYS A 323 20.87 9.42 14.27
CA LYS A 323 21.78 8.82 15.25
C LYS A 323 21.26 9.01 16.68
N TYR A 324 20.79 10.21 17.01
CA TYR A 324 20.18 10.50 18.31
C TYR A 324 18.93 9.67 18.57
N LEU A 325 18.03 9.56 17.60
CA LEU A 325 16.81 8.77 17.72
C LEU A 325 17.12 7.30 17.94
N VAL A 326 18.06 6.73 17.20
CA VAL A 326 18.50 5.34 17.37
C VAL A 326 19.17 5.13 18.72
N ASP A 327 20.14 5.98 19.09
CA ASP A 327 20.95 5.77 20.30
C ASP A 327 20.20 6.10 21.59
N THR A 328 19.41 7.17 21.58
CA THR A 328 18.76 7.72 22.78
C THR A 328 17.30 7.34 22.89
N LYS A 329 16.56 7.45 21.79
CA LYS A 329 15.11 7.12 21.76
C LYS A 329 14.84 5.66 21.39
N LYS A 330 15.90 4.90 21.05
CA LYS A 330 15.83 3.48 20.66
C LYS A 330 14.90 3.23 19.49
N ILE A 331 14.72 4.22 18.61
CA ILE A 331 13.98 4.03 17.36
C ILE A 331 14.65 2.91 16.56
N THR A 332 13.85 1.96 16.05
CA THR A 332 14.25 0.71 15.39
C THR A 332 15.00 -0.32 16.25
N LYS A 333 15.28 -0.02 17.52
CA LYS A 333 16.13 -0.85 18.41
C LYS A 333 15.45 -1.22 19.73
N ASP A 334 14.30 -0.64 20.03
CA ASP A 334 13.55 -0.96 21.24
C ASP A 334 12.79 -2.27 21.08
N ALA A 335 13.15 -3.28 21.88
CA ALA A 335 12.51 -4.59 21.86
C ALA A 335 11.05 -4.57 22.33
N ASN A 336 10.60 -3.49 22.96
CA ASN A 336 9.19 -3.32 23.39
C ASN A 336 8.37 -2.53 22.36
N ASP A 337 8.98 -2.08 21.27
CA ASP A 337 8.30 -1.34 20.21
C ASP A 337 7.96 -2.27 19.06
N ASN A 338 6.73 -2.77 19.07
CA ASN A 338 6.21 -3.63 18.00
C ASN A 338 5.53 -2.83 16.89
N ALA A 339 5.50 -1.50 17.01
CA ALA A 339 4.73 -0.62 16.12
C ALA A 339 5.59 0.17 15.13
N TYR A 340 6.91 0.21 15.29
CA TYR A 340 7.77 0.84 14.29
C TYR A 340 7.62 0.10 12.96
N MET A 341 7.44 0.83 11.87
CA MET A 341 7.15 0.22 10.58
C MET A 341 8.39 -0.46 9.98
N TYR A 342 8.23 -1.72 9.57
CA TYR A 342 9.22 -2.45 8.79
C TYR A 342 8.65 -2.79 7.43
N HIS A 343 9.51 -2.87 6.43
CA HIS A 343 9.17 -3.37 5.10
C HIS A 343 10.41 -4.05 4.53
N ASN A 344 10.23 -5.20 3.88
CA ASN A 344 11.33 -6.07 3.44
C ASN A 344 12.31 -6.44 4.58
N GLY A 345 11.76 -6.65 5.79
CA GLY A 345 12.53 -7.00 6.99
C GLY A 345 13.40 -5.87 7.56
N LYS A 346 13.30 -4.65 7.02
CA LYS A 346 14.11 -3.49 7.41
C LYS A 346 13.22 -2.36 7.94
N PRO A 347 13.70 -1.57 8.92
CA PRO A 347 12.95 -0.43 9.41
C PRO A 347 12.77 0.61 8.30
N VAL A 348 11.57 1.17 8.18
CA VAL A 348 11.26 2.20 7.19
C VAL A 348 11.71 3.57 7.70
N VAL A 349 12.36 4.35 6.83
CA VAL A 349 12.61 5.78 7.02
C VAL A 349 12.28 6.51 5.73
N ALA A 350 11.62 7.67 5.85
CA ALA A 350 11.23 8.48 4.72
C ALA A 350 12.04 9.79 4.67
N VAL A 351 12.38 10.24 3.47
CA VAL A 351 13.05 11.52 3.21
C VAL A 351 12.26 12.27 2.14
N TRP A 352 11.64 13.37 2.54
CA TRP A 352 10.76 14.17 1.70
C TRP A 352 11.47 15.39 1.14
N GLY A 353 11.20 15.69 -0.13
CA GLY A 353 11.58 16.95 -0.74
C GLY A 353 12.69 16.90 -1.79
N ILE A 354 13.01 15.72 -2.31
CA ILE A 354 14.16 15.55 -3.19
C ILE A 354 13.77 15.85 -4.64
N GLY A 355 14.44 16.82 -5.28
CA GLY A 355 14.32 17.06 -6.72
C GLY A 355 13.31 18.12 -7.15
N PHE A 356 12.68 18.84 -6.22
CA PHE A 356 11.79 19.96 -6.56
C PHE A 356 12.56 21.16 -7.12
N ASN A 357 11.95 21.85 -8.09
CA ASN A 357 12.51 23.03 -8.75
C ASN A 357 12.04 24.37 -8.12
N ASP A 358 11.58 24.34 -6.87
CA ASP A 358 11.03 25.46 -6.10
C ASP A 358 12.10 26.29 -5.36
N GLY A 359 13.38 26.10 -5.69
CA GLY A 359 14.49 26.89 -5.15
C GLY A 359 15.08 26.37 -3.84
N ARG A 360 15.09 25.04 -3.63
CA ARG A 360 15.78 24.41 -2.48
C ARG A 360 17.30 24.57 -2.56
N GLU A 361 17.90 24.92 -1.43
CA GLU A 361 19.34 25.25 -1.33
C GLU A 361 20.24 24.02 -1.09
N TYR A 362 19.74 22.98 -0.41
CA TYR A 362 20.49 21.73 -0.28
C TYR A 362 20.66 21.03 -1.63
N THR A 363 21.79 20.37 -1.81
CA THR A 363 22.15 19.78 -3.11
C THR A 363 21.60 18.37 -3.29
N LEU A 364 21.40 17.96 -4.55
CA LEU A 364 21.05 16.57 -4.87
C LEU A 364 22.14 15.57 -4.45
N GLN A 365 23.42 15.97 -4.41
CA GLN A 365 24.49 15.12 -3.89
C GLN A 365 24.32 14.86 -2.39
N GLU A 366 23.95 15.88 -1.61
CA GLU A 366 23.64 15.71 -0.20
C GLU A 366 22.43 14.79 0.03
N CYS A 367 21.41 14.88 -0.83
CA CYS A 367 20.27 13.96 -0.81
C CYS A 367 20.72 12.51 -1.07
N LEU A 368 21.59 12.28 -2.07
CA LEU A 368 22.15 10.96 -2.36
C LEU A 368 22.96 10.42 -1.17
N ASP A 369 23.81 11.26 -0.57
CA ASP A 369 24.61 10.90 0.61
C ASP A 369 23.72 10.54 1.80
N LEU A 370 22.60 11.26 1.97
CA LEU A 370 21.62 10.99 3.01
C LEU A 370 20.88 9.66 2.78
N VAL A 371 20.44 9.37 1.56
CA VAL A 371 19.85 8.06 1.20
C VAL A 371 20.86 6.95 1.45
N ASN A 372 22.09 7.09 0.98
CA ASN A 372 23.16 6.10 1.19
C ASN A 372 23.48 5.87 2.68
N PHE A 373 23.43 6.92 3.51
CA PHE A 373 23.57 6.79 4.95
C PHE A 373 22.50 5.88 5.55
N PHE A 374 21.21 6.13 5.26
CA PHE A 374 20.12 5.29 5.76
C PHE A 374 20.17 3.85 5.22
N LYS A 375 20.66 3.66 3.98
CA LYS A 375 20.78 2.33 3.37
C LYS A 375 21.94 1.53 3.96
N SER A 376 23.11 2.15 4.09
CA SER A 376 24.39 1.42 4.10
C SER A 376 25.32 1.78 5.26
N ASP A 377 24.99 2.78 6.10
CA ASP A 377 25.80 3.05 7.29
C ASP A 377 25.85 1.79 8.20
N PRO A 378 27.04 1.35 8.64
CA PRO A 378 27.20 0.06 9.33
C PRO A 378 26.57 0.02 10.73
N ILE A 379 26.24 1.18 11.32
CA ILE A 379 25.68 1.28 12.67
C ILE A 379 24.22 1.75 12.60
N TYR A 380 23.97 2.79 11.78
CA TYR A 380 22.72 3.52 11.73
C TYR A 380 21.89 3.28 10.46
N GLY A 381 22.45 2.56 9.50
CA GLY A 381 21.79 2.21 8.24
C GLY A 381 21.02 0.90 8.32
N GLY A 382 20.86 0.24 7.17
CA GLY A 382 20.07 -0.98 7.04
C GLY A 382 18.57 -0.72 6.97
N CYS A 383 18.15 0.49 6.61
CA CYS A 383 16.75 0.86 6.45
C CYS A 383 16.22 0.52 5.05
N THR A 384 14.89 0.36 4.98
CA THR A 384 14.11 0.61 3.76
C THR A 384 13.91 2.11 3.66
N VAL A 385 14.33 2.73 2.57
CA VAL A 385 14.27 4.18 2.36
C VAL A 385 13.18 4.52 1.36
N MET A 386 12.25 5.36 1.82
CA MET A 386 11.24 5.99 0.98
C MET A 386 11.69 7.42 0.65
N VAL A 387 11.62 7.82 -0.62
CA VAL A 387 11.93 9.19 -1.07
C VAL A 387 10.69 9.91 -1.59
N GLY A 388 10.41 11.07 -1.01
CA GLY A 388 9.36 11.98 -1.44
C GLY A 388 9.87 12.93 -2.52
N VAL A 389 9.28 12.86 -3.71
CA VAL A 389 9.77 13.53 -4.93
C VAL A 389 8.66 14.35 -5.61
N PRO A 390 8.98 15.21 -6.60
CA PRO A 390 7.98 15.92 -7.40
C PRO A 390 7.10 14.98 -8.22
N SER A 391 5.96 15.46 -8.71
CA SER A 391 5.05 14.67 -9.57
C SER A 391 5.70 14.22 -10.88
N TYR A 392 6.48 15.09 -11.51
CA TYR A 392 7.01 14.84 -12.85
C TYR A 392 8.47 14.35 -12.83
N TRP A 393 8.83 13.64 -11.75
CA TRP A 393 10.16 13.08 -11.51
C TRP A 393 10.62 12.12 -12.62
N ARG A 394 9.72 11.28 -13.15
CA ARG A 394 10.10 10.27 -14.16
C ARG A 394 10.64 10.92 -15.43
N THR A 395 10.06 12.05 -15.83
CA THR A 395 10.44 12.80 -17.03
C THR A 395 11.41 13.94 -16.76
N LEU A 396 11.73 14.22 -15.48
CA LEU A 396 12.56 15.34 -15.06
C LEU A 396 12.06 16.69 -15.60
N ASP A 397 10.73 16.89 -15.55
CA ASP A 397 10.10 18.04 -16.21
C ASP A 397 10.23 19.35 -15.39
N ASN A 398 11.23 20.15 -15.74
CA ASN A 398 11.50 21.45 -15.13
C ASN A 398 10.54 22.56 -15.56
N THR A 399 9.65 22.32 -16.51
CA THR A 399 8.51 23.24 -16.77
C THR A 399 7.37 23.02 -15.78
N ARG A 400 7.44 21.94 -14.99
CA ARG A 400 6.46 21.57 -13.98
C ARG A 400 7.08 21.74 -12.59
N ASP A 401 7.36 20.65 -11.89
CA ASP A 401 7.78 20.69 -10.49
C ASP A 401 9.11 19.96 -10.20
N CYS A 402 9.77 19.41 -11.22
CA CYS A 402 10.98 18.61 -11.05
C CYS A 402 12.20 19.26 -11.67
N LEU A 403 13.35 19.21 -11.00
CA LEU A 403 14.63 19.57 -11.61
C LEU A 403 14.92 18.68 -12.83
N ASP A 404 15.44 19.28 -13.91
CA ASP A 404 15.98 18.59 -15.08
C ASP A 404 17.42 18.14 -14.80
N ASP A 405 17.57 17.22 -13.85
CA ASP A 405 18.86 16.67 -13.43
C ASP A 405 18.77 15.14 -13.26
N PRO A 406 19.54 14.33 -14.04
CA PRO A 406 19.56 12.87 -13.91
C PRO A 406 19.95 12.35 -12.52
N MET A 407 20.54 13.18 -11.66
CA MET A 407 20.85 12.81 -10.28
C MET A 407 19.57 12.54 -9.48
N VAL A 408 18.41 13.09 -9.86
CA VAL A 408 17.11 12.71 -9.28
C VAL A 408 16.83 11.22 -9.47
N HIS A 409 17.00 10.68 -10.68
CA HIS A 409 16.84 9.24 -10.93
C HIS A 409 17.90 8.42 -10.20
N THR A 410 19.13 8.93 -10.11
CA THR A 410 20.21 8.26 -9.37
C THR A 410 19.84 8.07 -7.89
N ILE A 411 19.23 9.09 -7.27
CA ILE A 411 18.76 9.02 -5.88
C ILE A 411 17.60 8.04 -5.73
N ILE A 412 16.62 8.08 -6.65
CA ILE A 412 15.46 7.18 -6.63
C ILE A 412 15.90 5.72 -6.76
N LEU A 413 16.85 5.43 -7.65
CA LEU A 413 17.41 4.09 -7.83
C LEU A 413 18.26 3.61 -6.63
N ALA A 414 18.71 4.51 -5.76
CA ALA A 414 19.39 4.17 -4.52
C ALA A 414 18.42 3.90 -3.34
N ALA A 415 17.17 4.34 -3.47
CA ALA A 415 16.10 4.13 -2.50
C ALA A 415 15.39 2.78 -2.70
N ASP A 416 14.33 2.52 -1.93
CA ASP A 416 13.47 1.33 -2.09
C ASP A 416 12.07 1.72 -2.59
N ILE A 417 11.58 2.88 -2.15
CA ILE A 417 10.21 3.34 -2.42
C ILE A 417 10.27 4.79 -2.92
N VAL A 418 9.54 5.11 -3.99
CA VAL A 418 9.33 6.49 -4.44
C VAL A 418 7.89 6.91 -4.21
N SER A 419 7.70 8.12 -3.66
CA SER A 419 6.37 8.72 -3.50
C SER A 419 6.34 10.12 -4.10
N PRO A 420 5.63 10.32 -5.23
CA PRO A 420 5.50 11.64 -5.83
C PRO A 420 4.38 12.46 -5.18
N TRP A 421 4.68 13.72 -4.85
CA TRP A 421 3.71 14.66 -4.32
C TRP A 421 2.66 15.05 -5.36
N SER A 422 1.38 14.82 -5.07
CA SER A 422 0.27 15.05 -6.01
C SER A 422 -0.65 16.22 -5.67
N ILE A 423 -0.53 16.81 -4.46
CA ILE A 423 -1.41 17.90 -4.03
C ILE A 423 -1.24 19.11 -4.96
N GLY A 424 -2.37 19.68 -5.39
CA GLY A 424 -2.40 20.82 -6.31
C GLY A 424 -2.12 20.46 -7.78
N ARG A 425 -2.02 19.18 -8.15
CA ARG A 425 -1.72 18.75 -9.54
C ARG A 425 -2.96 18.47 -10.38
N TYR A 426 -4.08 18.21 -9.72
CA TYR A 426 -5.39 17.97 -10.30
C TYR A 426 -6.46 18.38 -9.28
N ALA A 427 -7.63 18.80 -9.77
CA ALA A 427 -8.72 19.32 -8.94
C ALA A 427 -10.07 18.63 -9.21
N ASN A 428 -10.17 17.76 -10.22
CA ASN A 428 -11.43 17.11 -10.58
C ASN A 428 -11.21 15.73 -11.25
N SER A 429 -12.31 15.01 -11.50
CA SER A 429 -12.29 13.65 -12.05
C SER A 429 -11.68 13.53 -13.45
N ILE A 430 -11.82 14.56 -14.29
CA ILE A 430 -11.25 14.60 -15.64
C ILE A 430 -9.73 14.71 -15.52
N GLU A 431 -9.25 15.65 -14.72
CA GLU A 431 -7.82 15.84 -14.47
C GLU A 431 -7.18 14.63 -13.79
N ILE A 432 -7.85 13.99 -12.82
CA ILE A 432 -7.40 12.72 -12.23
C ILE A 432 -7.25 11.64 -13.31
N SER A 433 -8.21 11.51 -14.23
CA SER A 433 -8.14 10.53 -15.32
C SER A 433 -6.96 10.81 -16.26
N THR A 434 -6.74 12.09 -16.62
CA THR A 434 -5.58 12.52 -17.41
C THR A 434 -4.26 12.24 -16.69
N TYR A 435 -4.19 12.54 -15.39
CA TYR A 435 -3.02 12.31 -14.56
C TYR A 435 -2.72 10.80 -14.41
N THR A 436 -3.77 9.98 -14.30
CA THR A 436 -3.63 8.52 -14.25
C THR A 436 -2.90 7.98 -15.48
N ASN A 437 -3.32 8.40 -16.67
CA ASN A 437 -2.76 7.91 -17.94
C ASN A 437 -1.37 8.45 -18.25
N ASN A 438 -1.10 9.71 -17.86
CA ASN A 438 0.12 10.41 -18.26
C ASN A 438 1.24 10.36 -17.21
N VAL A 439 0.88 10.17 -15.93
CA VAL A 439 1.81 10.19 -14.80
C VAL A 439 1.78 8.86 -14.07
N TRP A 440 0.70 8.50 -13.38
CA TRP A 440 0.69 7.31 -12.51
C TRP A 440 1.00 6.00 -13.24
N ALA A 441 0.30 5.67 -14.34
CA ALA A 441 0.53 4.40 -15.02
C ALA A 441 1.96 4.28 -15.64
N PRO A 442 2.49 5.31 -16.33
CA PRO A 442 3.88 5.33 -16.75
C PRO A 442 4.91 5.29 -15.60
N ASP A 443 4.62 5.95 -14.47
CA ASP A 443 5.47 5.95 -13.28
C ASP A 443 5.55 4.57 -12.63
N VAL A 444 4.41 3.90 -12.44
CA VAL A 444 4.38 2.52 -11.95
C VAL A 444 5.13 1.59 -12.90
N THR A 445 4.95 1.74 -14.21
CA THR A 445 5.69 0.95 -15.21
C THR A 445 7.20 1.17 -15.08
N TRP A 446 7.64 2.41 -14.92
CA TRP A 446 9.05 2.71 -14.70
C TRP A 446 9.57 2.06 -13.42
N CYS A 447 8.82 2.16 -12.33
CA CYS A 447 9.17 1.60 -11.03
C CYS A 447 9.33 0.07 -11.11
N ASN A 448 8.38 -0.62 -11.74
CA ASN A 448 8.43 -2.07 -11.98
C ASN A 448 9.67 -2.47 -12.78
N ASN A 449 10.02 -1.71 -13.83
CA ASN A 449 11.20 -1.99 -14.66
C ASN A 449 12.54 -1.77 -13.93
N HIS A 450 12.55 -1.04 -12.82
CA HIS A 450 13.74 -0.70 -12.05
C HIS A 450 13.77 -1.34 -10.65
N ASN A 451 12.79 -2.18 -10.32
CA ASN A 451 12.61 -2.78 -8.99
C ASN A 451 12.53 -1.74 -7.87
N ILE A 452 11.84 -0.63 -8.14
CA ILE A 452 11.47 0.38 -7.14
C ILE A 452 10.00 0.22 -6.84
N GLU A 453 9.60 0.34 -5.56
CA GLU A 453 8.18 0.31 -5.21
C GLU A 453 7.57 1.71 -5.31
N TYR A 454 6.31 1.77 -5.76
CA TYR A 454 5.60 3.02 -5.99
C TYR A 454 4.54 3.27 -4.90
N LEU A 455 4.65 4.41 -4.23
CA LEU A 455 3.71 4.84 -3.18
C LEU A 455 3.01 6.14 -3.61
N PRO A 456 1.86 6.09 -4.30
CA PRO A 456 1.16 7.30 -4.70
C PRO A 456 0.59 8.07 -3.51
N VAL A 457 0.62 9.40 -3.61
CA VAL A 457 -0.06 10.31 -2.68
C VAL A 457 -1.50 10.54 -3.15
N ILE A 458 -2.45 10.39 -2.23
CA ILE A 458 -3.86 10.78 -2.40
C ILE A 458 -4.27 11.76 -1.30
N PHE A 459 -5.27 12.61 -1.58
CA PHE A 459 -5.69 13.67 -0.66
C PHE A 459 -7.20 13.95 -0.79
N PRO A 460 -7.88 14.37 0.28
CA PRO A 460 -9.35 14.45 0.29
C PRO A 460 -9.91 15.71 -0.38
N GLY A 461 -9.09 16.75 -0.48
CA GLY A 461 -9.40 18.10 -0.95
C GLY A 461 -8.23 19.01 -0.55
N TYR A 462 -8.30 20.29 -0.90
CA TYR A 462 -7.22 21.23 -0.60
C TYR A 462 -7.73 22.66 -0.52
N SER A 463 -7.20 23.41 0.45
CA SER A 463 -7.45 24.84 0.64
C SER A 463 -6.35 25.44 1.51
N PHE A 464 -5.73 26.53 1.06
CA PHE A 464 -4.70 27.25 1.80
C PHE A 464 -4.95 28.77 1.80
N HIS A 465 -6.22 29.13 1.90
CA HIS A 465 -6.73 30.48 1.73
C HIS A 465 -6.36 31.39 2.90
N ASN A 466 -6.53 30.93 4.14
CA ASN A 466 -6.39 31.79 5.32
C ASN A 466 -4.93 32.20 5.61
N ASN A 467 -3.96 31.53 5.01
CA ASN A 467 -2.57 31.97 4.99
C ASN A 467 -2.43 33.36 4.35
N ASN A 468 -3.07 33.58 3.20
CA ASN A 468 -3.15 34.89 2.57
C ASN A 468 -4.51 35.09 1.87
N PRO A 469 -5.55 35.58 2.59
CA PRO A 469 -6.88 35.75 2.02
C PRO A 469 -6.96 36.75 0.87
N SER A 470 -5.94 37.60 0.71
CA SER A 470 -5.86 38.57 -0.39
C SER A 470 -5.29 37.96 -1.68
N ASP A 471 -4.69 36.77 -1.60
CA ASP A 471 -4.17 36.05 -2.76
C ASP A 471 -5.29 35.29 -3.47
N THR A 472 -5.72 35.82 -4.61
CA THR A 472 -6.79 35.21 -5.41
C THR A 472 -6.39 33.91 -6.09
N SER A 473 -5.10 33.55 -6.10
CA SER A 473 -4.63 32.26 -6.66
C SER A 473 -4.90 31.08 -5.72
N HIS A 474 -5.20 31.36 -4.44
CA HIS A 474 -5.55 30.38 -3.42
C HIS A 474 -6.96 30.66 -2.86
N PRO A 475 -8.02 30.45 -3.66
CA PRO A 475 -9.39 30.61 -3.16
C PRO A 475 -9.71 29.58 -2.08
N LEU A 476 -10.60 29.94 -1.15
CA LEU A 476 -11.14 28.99 -0.17
C LEU A 476 -11.79 27.80 -0.90
N ASN A 477 -11.52 26.59 -0.41
CA ASN A 477 -11.96 25.33 -1.00
C ASN A 477 -11.45 25.13 -2.44
N GLN A 478 -10.17 25.49 -2.69
CA GLN A 478 -9.53 25.44 -4.01
C GLN A 478 -9.70 24.10 -4.74
N ILE A 479 -9.61 22.98 -4.01
CA ILE A 479 -9.93 21.65 -4.52
C ILE A 479 -11.08 21.07 -3.69
N PRO A 480 -12.31 21.09 -4.20
CA PRO A 480 -13.48 20.60 -3.49
C PRO A 480 -13.45 19.10 -3.23
N ARG A 481 -14.01 18.74 -2.08
CA ARG A 481 -14.16 17.38 -1.54
C ARG A 481 -15.20 16.54 -2.30
N LEU A 482 -16.24 17.18 -2.84
CA LEU A 482 -17.28 16.57 -3.68
C LEU A 482 -17.96 15.37 -2.99
N GLY A 483 -18.28 15.54 -1.72
CA GLY A 483 -18.89 14.52 -0.87
C GLY A 483 -18.05 13.25 -0.76
N GLY A 484 -16.72 13.36 -0.85
CA GLY A 484 -15.78 12.23 -0.82
C GLY A 484 -15.51 11.60 -2.18
N GLN A 485 -16.22 12.00 -3.24
CA GLN A 485 -16.01 11.46 -4.58
C GLN A 485 -14.66 11.84 -5.17
N PHE A 486 -14.12 13.02 -4.82
CA PHE A 486 -12.78 13.43 -5.26
C PHE A 486 -11.68 12.51 -4.70
N PHE A 487 -11.73 12.21 -3.40
CA PHE A 487 -10.84 11.25 -2.75
C PHE A 487 -10.97 9.86 -3.38
N TRP A 488 -12.20 9.37 -3.54
CA TRP A 488 -12.44 8.02 -4.06
C TRP A 488 -12.02 7.86 -5.52
N ASN A 489 -12.14 8.89 -6.35
CA ASN A 489 -11.61 8.85 -7.72
C ASN A 489 -10.11 8.54 -7.73
N GLN A 490 -9.33 9.14 -6.83
CA GLN A 490 -7.90 8.85 -6.70
C GLN A 490 -7.65 7.42 -6.24
N VAL A 491 -8.42 6.91 -5.26
CA VAL A 491 -8.35 5.51 -4.82
C VAL A 491 -8.59 4.57 -6.01
N SER A 492 -9.67 4.78 -6.77
CA SER A 492 -9.99 3.94 -7.93
C SER A 492 -8.96 4.03 -9.06
N SER A 493 -8.38 5.21 -9.29
CA SER A 493 -7.34 5.41 -10.30
C SER A 493 -6.01 4.77 -9.90
N THR A 494 -5.58 4.95 -8.64
CA THR A 494 -4.29 4.43 -8.18
C THR A 494 -4.32 2.92 -7.99
N VAL A 495 -5.34 2.38 -7.32
CA VAL A 495 -5.45 0.94 -7.03
C VAL A 495 -5.80 0.15 -8.29
N THR A 496 -6.88 0.52 -8.99
CA THR A 496 -7.38 -0.30 -10.10
C THR A 496 -6.68 0.00 -11.43
N ALA A 497 -6.39 1.27 -11.74
CA ALA A 497 -5.85 1.63 -13.06
C ALA A 497 -4.31 1.69 -13.11
N ALA A 498 -3.67 2.16 -12.04
CA ALA A 498 -2.20 2.20 -11.96
C ALA A 498 -1.59 0.94 -11.30
N GLY A 499 -2.37 0.15 -10.55
CA GLY A 499 -1.89 -1.07 -9.90
C GLY A 499 -1.11 -0.83 -8.61
N ALA A 500 -1.35 0.30 -7.93
CA ALA A 500 -0.71 0.60 -6.66
C ALA A 500 -1.16 -0.38 -5.57
N ASN A 501 -0.19 -0.89 -4.80
CA ASN A 501 -0.39 -1.82 -3.69
C ASN A 501 -0.11 -1.18 -2.32
N MET A 502 0.21 0.12 -2.28
CA MET A 502 0.38 0.95 -1.09
C MET A 502 -0.25 2.32 -1.34
N LEU A 503 -0.71 3.00 -0.29
CA LEU A 503 -1.25 4.37 -0.41
C LEU A 503 -0.69 5.28 0.68
N TYR A 504 -0.26 6.48 0.28
CA TYR A 504 0.01 7.58 1.21
C TYR A 504 -1.14 8.57 1.18
N VAL A 505 -1.71 8.89 2.34
CA VAL A 505 -2.76 9.90 2.48
C VAL A 505 -2.17 11.18 3.02
N ALA A 506 -2.20 12.24 2.21
CA ALA A 506 -1.90 13.59 2.64
C ALA A 506 -3.21 14.30 3.00
N MET A 507 -3.56 14.49 4.28
CA MET A 507 -2.83 14.17 5.51
C MET A 507 -3.82 13.73 6.61
N PHE A 508 -3.31 13.22 7.74
CA PHE A 508 -4.17 12.92 8.89
C PHE A 508 -4.71 14.21 9.55
N ASP A 509 -3.83 15.13 9.95
CA ASP A 509 -4.13 16.25 10.85
C ASP A 509 -3.88 17.66 10.27
N GLU A 510 -3.47 17.79 9.01
CA GLU A 510 -3.13 19.08 8.36
C GLU A 510 -4.38 19.88 7.98
N VAL A 511 -4.88 20.65 8.96
CA VAL A 511 -6.04 21.55 8.81
C VAL A 511 -5.66 22.91 8.23
N ASP A 512 -4.38 23.25 8.19
CA ASP A 512 -3.84 24.44 7.56
C ASP A 512 -3.96 24.43 6.04
N GLU A 513 -3.69 23.29 5.41
CA GLU A 513 -3.89 23.10 3.96
C GLU A 513 -5.21 22.39 3.60
N ALA A 514 -6.08 22.20 4.60
CA ALA A 514 -7.36 21.53 4.48
C ALA A 514 -7.30 20.13 3.84
N THR A 515 -6.17 19.43 4.02
CA THR A 515 -5.92 18.06 3.54
C THR A 515 -6.24 17.01 4.61
N ALA A 516 -6.57 17.43 5.84
CA ALA A 516 -6.89 16.54 6.95
C ALA A 516 -8.05 15.56 6.64
N VAL A 517 -7.85 14.29 7.07
CA VAL A 517 -8.87 13.22 7.05
C VAL A 517 -9.47 12.91 8.43
N PHE A 518 -8.90 13.44 9.52
CA PHE A 518 -9.45 13.27 10.87
C PHE A 518 -10.80 13.98 11.07
N LYS A 519 -11.37 13.91 12.28
CA LYS A 519 -12.71 14.47 12.49
C LYS A 519 -12.76 16.00 12.40
N VAL A 520 -13.64 16.55 11.57
CA VAL A 520 -13.85 18.01 11.43
C VAL A 520 -15.32 18.39 11.58
N THR A 521 -15.58 19.58 12.12
CA THR A 521 -16.95 20.04 12.35
C THR A 521 -17.58 20.63 11.09
N ASN A 522 -18.89 20.40 10.90
CA ASN A 522 -19.70 21.13 9.91
C ASN A 522 -20.25 22.45 10.43
N ASN A 523 -20.02 22.75 11.71
CA ASN A 523 -20.42 24.00 12.36
C ASN A 523 -19.18 24.72 12.91
N PRO A 524 -18.20 25.08 12.05
CA PRO A 524 -17.05 25.86 12.50
C PRO A 524 -17.48 27.28 12.90
N PRO A 525 -16.64 28.01 13.65
CA PRO A 525 -16.89 29.42 13.93
C PRO A 525 -17.04 30.24 12.64
N ARG A 526 -17.91 31.24 12.65
CA ARG A 526 -18.18 32.15 11.54
C ARG A 526 -17.96 33.61 11.98
N PRO A 527 -16.70 34.05 12.20
CA PRO A 527 -16.41 35.41 12.66
C PRO A 527 -17.07 36.47 11.78
N GLY A 528 -17.90 37.32 12.39
CA GLY A 528 -18.67 38.34 11.65
C GLY A 528 -19.76 37.78 10.73
N GLY A 529 -20.15 36.52 10.90
CA GLY A 529 -21.14 35.82 10.08
C GLY A 529 -20.63 35.31 8.73
N VAL A 530 -19.30 35.29 8.52
CA VAL A 530 -18.66 34.91 7.25
C VAL A 530 -18.12 33.48 7.32
N ASP A 531 -18.26 32.75 6.21
CA ASP A 531 -17.68 31.41 6.07
C ASP A 531 -16.17 31.51 5.82
N MET A 532 -15.39 30.97 6.75
CA MET A 532 -13.92 31.06 6.75
C MET A 532 -13.25 29.68 6.66
N PHE A 533 -13.99 28.60 6.91
CA PHE A 533 -13.45 27.24 7.03
C PHE A 533 -14.19 26.27 6.12
N VAL A 534 -13.43 25.37 5.49
CA VAL A 534 -13.91 24.23 4.73
C VAL A 534 -14.42 23.15 5.69
N THR A 535 -15.51 22.48 5.30
CA THR A 535 -16.18 21.44 6.09
C THR A 535 -16.28 20.13 5.30
N TYR A 536 -16.95 19.12 5.87
CA TYR A 536 -17.31 17.88 5.16
C TYR A 536 -18.66 17.98 4.44
N GLU A 537 -19.08 19.19 4.06
CA GLU A 537 -20.24 19.42 3.20
C GLU A 537 -21.55 18.85 3.80
N GLY A 538 -21.63 18.81 5.13
CA GLY A 538 -22.77 18.25 5.88
C GLY A 538 -22.72 16.73 6.08
N LEU A 539 -21.70 16.03 5.56
CA LEU A 539 -21.45 14.62 5.87
C LEU A 539 -20.98 14.44 7.32
N PRO A 540 -21.09 13.23 7.91
CA PRO A 540 -20.60 12.98 9.26
C PRO A 540 -19.15 13.46 9.45
N SER A 541 -18.81 13.93 10.66
CA SER A 541 -17.49 14.52 10.94
C SER A 541 -16.34 13.54 10.74
N ASP A 542 -16.60 12.24 10.72
CA ASP A 542 -15.66 11.15 10.53
C ASP A 542 -15.67 10.56 9.10
N GLU A 543 -16.32 11.21 8.13
CA GLU A 543 -16.49 10.66 6.78
C GLU A 543 -15.17 10.28 6.11
N TYR A 544 -14.13 11.10 6.27
CA TYR A 544 -12.83 10.84 5.63
C TYR A 544 -11.97 9.82 6.38
N LEU A 545 -12.18 9.62 7.69
CA LEU A 545 -11.62 8.47 8.39
C LEU A 545 -12.24 7.18 7.82
N TRP A 546 -13.57 7.16 7.67
CA TRP A 546 -14.29 6.02 7.10
C TRP A 546 -13.89 5.73 5.64
N LEU A 547 -13.82 6.74 4.78
CA LEU A 547 -13.37 6.59 3.38
C LEU A 547 -11.93 6.11 3.28
N THR A 548 -11.04 6.59 4.16
CA THR A 548 -9.64 6.12 4.22
C THR A 548 -9.60 4.63 4.61
N GLY A 549 -10.40 4.22 5.60
CA GLY A 549 -10.59 2.81 5.92
C GLY A 549 -11.05 1.97 4.74
N LYS A 550 -12.07 2.44 4.00
CA LYS A 550 -12.56 1.80 2.78
C LYS A 550 -11.50 1.71 1.68
N ALA A 551 -10.66 2.73 1.53
CA ALA A 551 -9.53 2.68 0.61
C ALA A 551 -8.54 1.58 0.99
N GLY A 552 -8.24 1.41 2.29
CA GLY A 552 -7.44 0.29 2.79
C GLY A 552 -8.05 -1.08 2.49
N GLN A 553 -9.37 -1.24 2.67
CA GLN A 553 -10.08 -2.46 2.27
C GLN A 553 -9.97 -2.73 0.77
N GLY A 554 -10.13 -1.68 -0.05
CA GLY A 554 -9.99 -1.77 -1.51
C GLY A 554 -8.59 -2.16 -1.95
N LEU A 555 -7.56 -1.58 -1.32
CA LEU A 555 -6.16 -1.90 -1.56
C LEU A 555 -5.84 -3.39 -1.29
N ARG A 556 -6.46 -3.97 -0.26
CA ARG A 556 -6.30 -5.38 0.10
C ARG A 556 -7.23 -6.33 -0.66
N GLY A 557 -8.07 -5.82 -1.57
CA GLY A 557 -9.04 -6.62 -2.32
C GLY A 557 -10.24 -7.09 -1.49
N GLU A 558 -10.43 -6.60 -0.27
CA GLU A 558 -11.57 -6.95 0.60
C GLU A 558 -12.90 -6.40 0.06
N ILE A 559 -12.82 -5.33 -0.74
CA ILE A 559 -13.96 -4.76 -1.48
C ILE A 559 -13.55 -4.49 -2.92
N THR A 560 -14.51 -4.59 -3.83
CA THR A 560 -14.30 -4.19 -5.22
C THR A 560 -14.21 -2.67 -5.32
N VAL A 561 -13.08 -2.16 -5.82
CA VAL A 561 -12.89 -0.73 -6.07
C VAL A 561 -13.47 -0.37 -7.43
N THR A 562 -14.56 0.41 -7.43
CA THR A 562 -15.17 1.00 -8.63
C THR A 562 -14.98 2.51 -8.62
N ARG A 563 -15.34 3.20 -9.71
CA ARG A 563 -15.34 4.68 -9.74
C ARG A 563 -16.37 5.30 -8.80
N THR A 564 -17.45 4.59 -8.47
CA THR A 564 -18.46 5.09 -7.53
C THR A 564 -17.97 4.88 -6.12
N ARG A 565 -17.99 5.94 -5.30
CA ARG A 565 -17.61 5.82 -3.89
C ARG A 565 -18.55 4.86 -3.13
N PRO A 566 -18.06 4.15 -2.11
CA PRO A 566 -18.91 3.31 -1.27
C PRO A 566 -20.01 4.16 -0.62
N ALA A 567 -21.20 3.57 -0.48
CA ALA A 567 -22.25 4.13 0.36
C ALA A 567 -21.96 3.77 1.83
N ARG A 568 -22.32 4.68 2.72
CA ARG A 568 -22.20 4.51 4.17
C ARG A 568 -23.48 3.98 4.78
#